data_AF-A0AA37P7L0-F1
#
_entry.id   AF-A0AA37P7L0-F1
#
_cell.length_a   1.000
_cell.length_b   1.000
_cell.length_c   1.000
_cell.angle_alpha   90.00
_cell.angle_beta   90.00
_cell.angle_gamma   90.00
#
_symmetry.space_group_name_H-M   'P 1'
#
loop_
_entity.id
_entity.type
_entity.pdbx_description
1 polymer ?
#
loop_
_entity_poly.entity_id
_entity_poly.type
_entity_poly.pdbx_seq_one_letter_code
_entity_poly.pdbx_strand_id
1 'polypeptide(L)'
;MHISAILLTLATAISAAHALCYEGGRSGKYGEWLKGKDTILEEERLSFACTSLVGRGDVKFHAYETRSTCMQQDLRTKWDFTIKRVSDPGGDGTASMTMDNCLEYLRQEAYGCEYGGRIQNWDWDIT
;
A
#
# COMPACT_ATOMS: atom_id res chain seq x y z
N MET A 1 44.44 18.46 -19.26
CA MET A 1 43.16 19.13 -19.57
C MET A 1 42.16 18.08 -20.04
N HIS A 2 41.08 17.94 -19.27
CA HIS A 2 39.71 17.44 -19.56
C HIS A 2 39.56 16.16 -20.40
N ILE A 3 39.29 14.98 -19.80
CA ILE A 3 38.02 14.48 -19.21
C ILE A 3 36.87 14.47 -20.21
N SER A 4 36.35 13.27 -20.53
CA SER A 4 34.90 13.01 -20.70
C SER A 4 34.64 11.51 -20.72
N ALA A 5 34.53 10.90 -19.54
CA ALA A 5 33.80 9.65 -19.37
C ALA A 5 32.37 10.02 -18.96
N ILE A 6 31.42 9.84 -19.87
CA ILE A 6 30.00 10.05 -19.58
C ILE A 6 29.44 8.72 -19.05
N LEU A 7 29.45 8.55 -17.73
CA LEU A 7 28.62 7.56 -17.07
C LEU A 7 27.20 8.14 -16.94
N LEU A 8 26.29 7.72 -17.82
CA LEU A 8 24.86 7.90 -17.60
C LEU A 8 24.43 6.95 -16.47
N THR A 9 24.42 7.45 -15.24
CA THR A 9 23.62 6.86 -14.17
C THR A 9 22.16 7.11 -14.49
N LEU A 10 21.48 6.09 -15.03
CA LEU A 10 20.03 6.06 -15.14
C LEU A 10 19.49 5.95 -13.71
N ALA A 11 19.30 7.10 -13.05
CA ALA A 11 18.59 7.18 -11.80
C ALA A 11 17.12 6.84 -12.10
N THR A 12 16.79 5.55 -11.99
CA THR A 12 15.40 5.15 -11.80
C THR A 12 14.97 5.81 -10.50
N ALA A 13 14.21 6.89 -10.62
CA ALA A 13 13.49 7.49 -9.51
C ALA A 13 12.46 6.45 -9.05
N ILE A 14 12.90 5.50 -8.25
CA ILE A 14 12.04 4.70 -7.40
C ILE A 14 11.50 5.73 -6.41
N SER A 15 10.37 6.35 -6.74
CA SER A 15 9.55 7.03 -5.76
C SER A 15 9.09 5.95 -4.79
N ALA A 16 9.97 5.61 -3.85
CA ALA A 16 9.69 4.73 -2.74
C ALA A 16 8.63 5.46 -1.91
N ALA A 17 7.37 5.13 -2.18
CA ALA A 17 6.32 5.40 -1.23
C ALA A 17 6.74 4.66 0.05
N HIS A 18 7.20 5.39 1.05
CA HIS A 18 7.60 4.80 2.31
C HIS A 18 6.36 4.79 3.22
N ALA A 19 6.06 3.63 3.83
CA ALA A 19 5.04 3.55 4.86
C ALA A 19 5.52 4.29 6.12
N LEU A 20 4.73 5.24 6.60
CA LEU A 20 4.87 5.84 7.91
C LEU A 20 4.24 4.90 8.94
N CYS A 21 5.03 4.35 9.85
CA CYS A 21 4.53 3.41 10.84
C CYS A 21 3.89 4.12 12.03
N TYR A 22 2.74 3.61 12.48
CA TYR A 22 2.10 4.14 13.68
C TYR A 22 2.85 3.68 14.94
N GLU A 23 2.98 4.58 15.94
CA GLU A 23 3.56 4.26 17.26
C GLU A 23 2.57 3.52 18.20
N GLY A 24 1.30 3.44 17.80
CA GLY A 24 0.22 2.78 18.54
C GLY A 24 -1.09 2.77 17.72
N GLY A 25 -2.12 2.08 18.22
CA GLY A 25 -3.43 1.97 17.53
C GLY A 25 -3.87 0.53 17.26
N ARG A 26 -2.96 -0.44 17.34
CA ARG A 26 -3.27 -1.87 17.36
C ARG A 26 -2.92 -2.50 18.69
N SER A 27 -3.82 -3.32 19.23
CA SER A 27 -3.52 -4.16 20.39
C SER A 27 -2.72 -5.39 19.96
N GLY A 28 -1.41 -5.23 19.71
CA GLY A 28 -0.45 -6.35 19.53
C GLY A 28 0.56 -6.18 18.38
N LYS A 29 1.71 -6.84 18.50
CA LYS A 29 2.90 -6.75 17.62
C LYS A 29 2.76 -7.59 16.33
N TYR A 30 1.74 -7.32 15.52
CA TYR A 30 1.32 -8.28 14.49
C TYR A 30 1.95 -8.10 13.11
N GLY A 31 2.51 -6.94 12.79
CA GLY A 31 3.24 -6.76 11.52
C GLY A 31 4.47 -7.65 11.39
N GLU A 32 5.19 -7.87 12.50
CA GLU A 32 6.26 -8.87 12.58
C GLU A 32 5.74 -10.31 12.69
N TRP A 33 4.60 -10.52 13.35
CA TRP A 33 3.99 -11.85 13.45
C TRP A 33 3.59 -12.40 12.07
N LEU A 34 3.13 -11.53 11.17
CA LEU A 34 2.79 -11.91 9.81
C LEU A 34 4.02 -12.47 9.08
N LYS A 35 5.15 -11.74 9.09
CA LYS A 35 6.44 -12.17 8.49
C LYS A 35 6.96 -13.52 8.98
N GLY A 36 6.53 -13.98 10.16
CA GLY A 36 6.95 -15.26 10.74
C GLY A 36 6.07 -16.45 10.37
N LYS A 37 4.99 -16.24 9.60
CA LYS A 37 4.05 -17.27 9.16
C LYS A 37 4.21 -17.56 7.67
N ASP A 38 3.57 -18.64 7.23
CA ASP A 38 3.66 -19.21 5.88
C ASP A 38 3.34 -18.15 4.80
N THR A 39 4.33 -17.84 3.96
CA THR A 39 4.27 -16.75 2.95
C THR A 39 3.14 -16.93 1.92
N ILE A 40 2.61 -18.14 1.80
CA ILE A 40 1.48 -18.45 0.91
C ILE A 40 0.17 -17.87 1.48
N LEU A 41 -0.06 -18.01 2.79
CA LEU A 41 -1.26 -17.48 3.45
C LEU A 41 -1.25 -15.94 3.51
N GLU A 42 -0.08 -15.34 3.45
CA GLU A 42 0.15 -13.89 3.42
C GLU A 42 -0.39 -13.25 2.13
N GLU A 43 0.04 -13.79 0.99
CA GLU A 43 -0.37 -13.32 -0.33
C GLU A 43 -1.87 -13.52 -0.55
N GLU A 44 -2.43 -14.65 -0.12
CA GLU A 44 -3.86 -14.90 -0.20
C GLU A 44 -4.68 -13.87 0.60
N ARG A 45 -4.26 -13.56 1.83
CA ARG A 45 -4.97 -12.62 2.72
C ARG A 45 -4.99 -11.20 2.19
N LEU A 46 -3.82 -10.66 1.79
CA LEU A 46 -3.77 -9.34 1.18
C LEU A 46 -4.49 -9.32 -0.18
N SER A 47 -4.49 -10.43 -0.92
CA SER A 47 -5.27 -10.53 -2.16
C SER A 47 -6.78 -10.40 -1.92
N PHE A 48 -7.31 -10.92 -0.80
CA PHE A 48 -8.73 -10.74 -0.43
C PHE A 48 -9.05 -9.28 -0.08
N ALA A 49 -8.17 -8.62 0.66
CA ALA A 49 -8.32 -7.20 0.98
C ALA A 49 -8.29 -6.35 -0.30
N CYS A 50 -7.29 -6.57 -1.16
CA CYS A 50 -7.20 -5.87 -2.44
C CYS A 50 -8.35 -6.20 -3.39
N THR A 51 -8.81 -7.45 -3.46
CA THR A 51 -10.00 -7.81 -4.26
C THR A 51 -11.24 -7.07 -3.77
N SER A 52 -11.36 -6.82 -2.47
CA SER A 52 -12.48 -6.07 -1.90
C SER A 52 -12.39 -4.56 -2.19
N LEU A 53 -11.17 -4.01 -2.26
CA LEU A 53 -10.93 -2.58 -2.50
C LEU A 53 -10.96 -2.23 -4.00
N VAL A 54 -10.30 -3.04 -4.83
CA VAL A 54 -10.01 -2.76 -6.24
C VAL A 54 -10.50 -3.87 -7.20
N GLY A 55 -11.22 -4.87 -6.72
CA GLY A 55 -11.75 -5.92 -7.61
C GLY A 55 -10.66 -6.75 -8.29
N ARG A 56 -10.93 -7.24 -9.50
CA ARG A 56 -10.00 -8.09 -10.28
C ARG A 56 -9.25 -7.35 -11.41
N GLY A 57 -9.21 -6.01 -11.39
CA GLY A 57 -8.60 -5.25 -12.48
C GLY A 57 -8.28 -3.81 -12.10
N ASP A 58 -7.98 -3.00 -13.11
CA ASP A 58 -7.62 -1.59 -12.92
C ASP A 58 -8.85 -0.77 -12.56
N VAL A 59 -8.94 -0.36 -11.31
CA VAL A 59 -10.09 0.40 -10.83
C VAL A 59 -9.76 1.88 -10.72
N LYS A 60 -10.65 2.67 -11.31
CA LYS A 60 -10.63 4.12 -11.23
C LYS A 60 -11.31 4.55 -9.95
N PHE A 61 -10.64 5.43 -9.21
CA PHE A 61 -11.21 6.12 -8.05
C PHE A 61 -11.66 7.52 -8.48
N HIS A 62 -12.84 7.95 -8.08
CA HIS A 62 -13.26 9.34 -8.17
C HIS A 62 -12.41 10.21 -7.24
N ALA A 63 -12.37 11.52 -7.50
CA ALA A 63 -11.67 12.48 -6.64
C ALA A 63 -12.15 12.32 -5.20
N TYR A 64 -11.20 12.18 -4.27
CA TYR A 64 -11.46 11.97 -2.84
C TYR A 64 -12.24 10.70 -2.47
N GLU A 65 -12.43 9.78 -3.42
CA GLU A 65 -13.07 8.49 -3.15
C GLU A 65 -12.23 7.70 -2.14
N THR A 66 -12.94 7.16 -1.15
CA THR A 66 -12.37 6.32 -0.10
C THR A 66 -13.06 4.98 -0.14
N ARG A 67 -12.27 3.91 -0.13
CA ARG A 67 -12.76 2.54 0.03
C ARG A 67 -12.07 1.91 1.21
N SER A 68 -12.83 1.12 1.96
CA SER A 68 -12.29 0.41 3.11
C SER A 68 -12.77 -1.03 3.12
N THR A 69 -11.96 -1.91 3.68
CA THR A 69 -12.31 -3.30 3.94
C THR A 69 -11.76 -3.72 5.29
N CYS A 70 -12.40 -4.70 5.91
CA CYS A 70 -11.96 -5.32 7.14
C CYS A 70 -11.71 -6.80 6.88
N MET A 71 -10.49 -7.25 7.17
CA MET A 71 -10.11 -8.65 7.09
C MET A 71 -9.94 -9.21 8.50
N GLN A 72 -10.70 -10.25 8.80
CA GLN A 72 -10.51 -11.00 10.04
C GLN A 72 -9.36 -12.00 9.87
N GLN A 73 -8.32 -11.86 10.68
CA GLN A 73 -7.20 -12.80 10.70
C GLN A 73 -7.49 -14.00 11.62
N ASP A 74 -8.11 -13.75 12.77
CA ASP A 74 -8.53 -14.74 13.76
C ASP A 74 -9.66 -14.15 14.65
N LEU A 75 -10.10 -14.89 15.68
CA LEU A 75 -11.22 -14.49 16.55
C LEU A 75 -10.98 -13.18 17.32
N ARG A 76 -9.73 -12.75 17.49
CA ARG A 76 -9.34 -11.56 18.26
C ARG A 76 -8.66 -10.49 17.40
N THR A 77 -8.22 -10.85 16.20
CA THR A 77 -7.41 -9.97 15.34
C THR A 77 -8.14 -9.61 14.05
N LYS A 78 -8.21 -8.32 13.78
CA LYS A 78 -8.76 -7.74 12.55
C LYS A 78 -7.75 -6.78 11.92
N TRP A 79 -7.85 -6.63 10.62
CA TRP A 79 -7.08 -5.71 9.80
C TRP A 79 -8.07 -4.82 9.05
N ASP A 80 -8.09 -3.55 9.39
CA ASP A 80 -8.81 -2.55 8.61
C ASP A 80 -7.82 -1.97 7.60
N PHE A 81 -8.25 -1.93 6.34
CA PHE A 81 -7.49 -1.36 5.24
C PHE A 81 -8.33 -0.30 4.57
N THR A 82 -7.73 0.84 4.26
CA THR A 82 -8.38 1.95 3.56
C THR A 82 -7.49 2.44 2.42
N ILE A 83 -8.07 2.66 1.25
CA ILE A 83 -7.45 3.37 0.14
C ILE A 83 -8.29 4.60 -0.15
N LYS A 84 -7.65 5.75 -0.09
CA LYS A 84 -8.25 7.04 -0.43
C LYS A 84 -7.46 7.70 -1.54
N ARG A 85 -8.18 8.20 -2.54
CA ARG A 85 -7.61 9.14 -3.52
C ARG A 85 -7.48 10.51 -2.86
N VAL A 86 -6.31 11.14 -2.94
CA VAL A 86 -6.07 12.49 -2.39
C VAL A 86 -5.74 13.55 -3.44
N SER A 87 -5.49 13.14 -4.69
CA SER A 87 -5.32 14.08 -5.80
C SER A 87 -6.67 14.61 -6.32
N ASP A 88 -6.77 15.94 -6.42
CA ASP A 88 -7.80 16.65 -7.19
C ASP A 88 -7.39 16.66 -8.68
N PRO A 89 -8.26 16.33 -9.64
CA PRO A 89 -7.85 16.20 -11.02
C PRO A 89 -7.83 17.58 -11.68
N GLY A 90 -6.70 18.27 -11.59
CA GLY A 90 -6.31 19.29 -12.56
C GLY A 90 -6.00 18.71 -13.96
N GLY A 91 -6.56 17.54 -14.30
CA GLY A 91 -6.34 16.79 -15.54
C GLY A 91 -6.99 15.40 -15.46
N ASP A 92 -7.69 15.02 -16.52
CA ASP A 92 -8.31 13.74 -16.97
C ASP A 92 -8.91 12.74 -15.94
N GLY A 93 -8.95 13.10 -14.65
CA GLY A 93 -9.90 12.58 -13.69
C GLY A 93 -9.68 11.17 -13.17
N THR A 94 -8.63 10.43 -13.55
CA THR A 94 -8.55 8.99 -13.19
C THR A 94 -7.13 8.55 -12.79
N ALA A 95 -6.88 8.46 -11.49
CA ALA A 95 -5.80 7.63 -10.95
C ALA A 95 -6.36 6.19 -10.83
N SER A 96 -5.69 5.24 -11.48
CA SER A 96 -6.07 3.83 -11.43
C SER A 96 -5.27 3.14 -10.33
N MET A 97 -5.96 2.37 -9.49
CA MET A 97 -5.33 1.43 -8.59
C MET A 97 -5.43 0.03 -9.23
N THR A 98 -4.27 -0.57 -9.50
CA THR A 98 -4.17 -1.95 -9.97
C THR A 98 -4.12 -2.91 -8.78
N MET A 99 -4.39 -4.20 -9.03
CA MET A 99 -4.21 -5.24 -8.01
C MET A 99 -2.77 -5.25 -7.48
N ASP A 100 -1.79 -5.19 -8.38
CA ASP A 100 -0.37 -5.28 -8.02
C ASP A 100 0.07 -4.09 -7.16
N ASN A 101 -0.36 -2.87 -7.49
CA ASN A 101 -0.07 -1.68 -6.70
C ASN A 101 -0.74 -1.76 -5.32
N CYS A 102 -2.00 -2.22 -5.26
CA CYS A 102 -2.68 -2.43 -3.99
C CYS A 102 -1.91 -3.42 -3.10
N LEU A 103 -1.49 -4.56 -3.66
CA LEU A 103 -0.72 -5.56 -2.95
C LEU A 103 0.63 -4.99 -2.47
N GLU A 104 1.33 -4.26 -3.33
CA GLU A 104 2.60 -3.61 -2.97
C GLU A 104 2.43 -2.66 -1.78
N TYR A 105 1.45 -1.76 -1.85
CA TYR A 105 1.21 -0.78 -0.77
C TYR A 105 0.79 -1.46 0.54
N LEU A 106 -0.20 -2.36 0.49
CA LEU A 106 -0.66 -3.04 1.71
C LEU A 106 0.44 -3.93 2.31
N ARG A 107 1.32 -4.54 1.50
CA ARG A 107 2.48 -5.30 1.99
C ARG A 107 3.44 -4.42 2.78
N GLN A 108 3.73 -3.23 2.26
CA GLN A 108 4.62 -2.27 2.93
C GLN A 108 4.07 -1.83 4.29
N GLU A 109 2.76 -1.58 4.39
CA GLU A 109 2.15 -1.19 5.68
C GLU A 109 1.99 -2.36 6.63
N ALA A 110 1.45 -3.49 6.15
CA ALA A 110 1.15 -4.63 6.99
C ALA A 110 2.41 -5.30 7.53
N TYR A 111 3.51 -5.31 6.76
CA TYR A 111 4.74 -6.00 7.12
C TYR A 111 5.89 -5.05 7.48
N GLY A 112 5.88 -3.82 6.97
CA GLY A 112 6.87 -2.81 7.32
C GLY A 112 6.64 -2.17 8.69
N CYS A 113 5.40 -2.24 9.21
CA CYS A 113 5.01 -1.53 10.43
C CYS A 113 4.39 -2.45 11.49
N GLU A 114 4.96 -2.46 12.69
CA GLU A 114 4.55 -3.32 13.81
C GLU A 114 3.07 -3.12 14.21
N TYR A 115 2.60 -1.87 14.19
CA TYR A 115 1.25 -1.47 14.58
C TYR A 115 0.40 -0.96 13.41
N GLY A 116 0.74 -1.34 12.18
CA GLY A 116 0.16 -0.75 10.96
C GLY A 116 0.84 0.56 10.58
N GLY A 117 0.54 1.02 9.37
CA GLY A 117 1.20 2.18 8.79
C GLY A 117 0.27 3.03 7.95
N ARG A 118 0.88 4.00 7.29
CA ARG A 118 0.24 4.90 6.35
C ARG A 118 1.15 5.15 5.17
N ILE A 119 0.68 4.91 3.96
CA ILE A 119 1.34 5.37 2.74
C ILE A 119 0.62 6.59 2.23
N GLN A 120 1.33 7.71 2.17
CA GLN A 120 0.83 8.94 1.59
C GLN A 120 1.73 9.41 0.47
N ASN A 121 1.15 9.56 -0.72
CA ASN A 121 1.79 10.20 -1.86
C ASN A 121 0.84 11.22 -2.49
N TRP A 122 1.22 11.75 -3.65
CA TRP A 122 0.47 12.81 -4.32
C TRP A 122 -0.92 12.36 -4.81
N ASP A 123 -1.13 11.05 -5.02
CA ASP A 123 -2.39 10.47 -5.48
C ASP A 123 -3.16 9.71 -4.40
N TRP A 124 -2.44 9.06 -3.48
CA TRP A 124 -2.99 8.04 -2.59
C TRP A 124 -2.70 8.32 -1.12
N ASP A 125 -3.67 7.99 -0.30
CA ASP A 125 -3.59 7.90 1.14
C ASP A 125 -4.13 6.53 1.57
N ILE A 126 -3.25 5.67 2.05
CA ILE A 126 -3.51 4.27 2.35
C ILE A 126 -3.18 4.04 3.83
N THR A 127 -3.98 3.25 4.53
CA THR A 127 -3.82 2.91 5.97
C THR A 127 -4.36 1.53 6.29
#